data_AF-A0A2I0N3C9-F1
#
_entry.id   AF-A0A2I0N3C9-F1
#
_cell.length_a   1.000
_cell.length_b   1.000
_cell.length_c   1.000
_cell.angle_alpha   90.00
_cell.angle_beta   90.00
_cell.angle_gamma   90.00
#
_symmetry.space_group_name_H-M   'P 1'
#
loop_
_entity.id
_entity.type
_entity.pdbx_description
1 polymer ?
#
loop_
_entity_poly.entity_id
_entity_poly.type
_entity_poly.pdbx_seq_one_letter_code
_entity_poly.pdbx_strand_id
1 'polypeptide(L)'
;MKRKISMFLAVALMIMTMLPLNVFASDSNVGSVKTITTTYFDLNSLPEEAVQMYKSSGWIIDDDYSYRVSKPSKGELWIDGDVTSINNDGTFFVNPEKDFIDVALEKDGDSQRVYKSESGKFEVTQVVNLESLMDRMDMADAMQKRFKSANVSMLRAGHKGYYDKYNVGDWVHCNRFNGPATDDVHYPKTHWRAYVNFVQSDCDIALANSTKCWGWSYCNQSGPAGGCSIIIGRSSRYHRN
;
A
#
# COMPACT_ATOMS: atom_id res chain seq x y z
N MET A 1 -18.71 -84.95 35.22
CA MET A 1 -17.46 -84.44 35.83
C MET A 1 -17.09 -83.11 35.18
N LYS A 2 -16.66 -82.16 36.04
CA LYS A 2 -16.06 -80.82 35.84
C LYS A 2 -15.19 -80.69 34.56
N ARG A 3 -14.91 -79.55 33.92
CA ARG A 3 -15.25 -78.10 33.95
C ARG A 3 -14.27 -77.43 32.95
N LYS A 4 -14.53 -76.17 32.53
CA LYS A 4 -13.62 -75.14 31.93
C LYS A 4 -13.75 -74.95 30.41
N ILE A 5 -14.34 -73.86 29.90
CA ILE A 5 -13.95 -72.41 29.84
C ILE A 5 -13.13 -72.08 28.57
N SER A 6 -13.58 -71.03 27.86
CA SER A 6 -12.85 -70.01 27.06
C SER A 6 -13.28 -69.97 25.58
N MET A 7 -14.19 -69.08 25.15
CA MET A 7 -14.00 -67.66 24.77
C MET A 7 -13.14 -67.48 23.50
N PHE A 8 -13.77 -67.15 22.35
CA PHE A 8 -13.28 -66.36 21.20
C PHE A 8 -14.50 -66.13 20.25
N LEU A 9 -15.14 -64.95 20.20
CA LEU A 9 -14.79 -63.70 19.52
C LEU A 9 -14.83 -63.80 17.98
N ALA A 10 -15.91 -63.32 17.36
CA ALA A 10 -15.94 -62.73 16.01
C ALA A 10 -17.27 -61.98 15.79
N VAL A 11 -17.42 -60.83 16.44
CA VAL A 11 -18.40 -59.82 16.04
C VAL A 11 -17.80 -59.09 14.84
N ALA A 12 -18.26 -59.40 13.64
CA ALA A 12 -18.00 -58.59 12.46
C ALA A 12 -18.94 -57.37 12.50
N LEU A 13 -18.57 -56.37 13.31
CA LEU A 13 -19.23 -55.08 13.32
C LEU A 13 -18.79 -54.34 12.05
N MET A 14 -19.74 -54.19 11.14
CA MET A 14 -19.65 -53.35 9.95
C MET A 14 -19.47 -51.89 10.40
N ILE A 15 -18.22 -51.48 10.64
CA ILE A 15 -17.87 -50.08 10.79
C ILE A 15 -17.97 -49.49 9.38
N MET A 16 -19.13 -48.92 9.05
CA MET A 16 -19.19 -47.83 8.09
C MET A 16 -18.26 -46.76 8.63
N THR A 17 -17.04 -46.72 8.11
CA THR A 17 -16.18 -45.55 8.24
C THR A 17 -16.90 -44.44 7.48
N MET A 18 -17.68 -43.65 8.22
CA MET A 18 -17.93 -42.25 7.87
C MET A 18 -16.57 -41.58 7.84
N LEU A 19 -15.92 -41.64 6.68
CA LEU A 19 -14.85 -40.72 6.37
C LEU A 19 -15.47 -39.33 6.53
N PRO A 20 -14.96 -38.48 7.45
CA PRO A 20 -15.33 -37.09 7.41
C PRO A 20 -14.93 -36.60 6.02
N LEU A 21 -15.94 -36.24 5.22
CA LEU A 21 -15.72 -35.35 4.10
C LEU A 21 -15.23 -34.06 4.72
N ASN A 22 -13.91 -33.96 4.90
CA ASN A 22 -13.25 -32.67 4.99
C ASN A 22 -13.44 -32.05 3.61
N VAL A 23 -14.61 -31.43 3.43
CA VAL A 23 -14.80 -30.36 2.47
C VAL A 23 -13.88 -29.26 2.99
N PHE A 24 -12.61 -29.34 2.62
CA PHE A 24 -11.84 -28.13 2.48
C PHE A 24 -12.54 -27.39 1.35
N ALA A 25 -13.47 -26.50 1.71
CA ALA A 25 -13.77 -25.37 0.86
C ALA A 25 -12.39 -24.80 0.52
N SER A 26 -11.97 -24.91 -0.74
CA SER A 26 -10.73 -24.29 -1.13
C SER A 26 -10.97 -22.80 -0.91
N ASP A 27 -10.41 -22.26 0.17
CA ASP A 27 -10.14 -20.84 0.31
C ASP A 27 -9.20 -20.49 -0.85
N SER A 28 -9.77 -20.39 -2.04
CA SER A 28 -9.04 -20.00 -3.23
C SER A 28 -9.02 -18.48 -3.19
N ASN A 29 -7.82 -17.91 -3.20
CA ASN A 29 -7.65 -16.48 -3.41
C ASN A 29 -8.24 -16.12 -4.78
N VAL A 30 -9.49 -15.64 -4.80
CA VAL A 30 -10.20 -15.30 -6.04
C VAL A 30 -10.01 -13.83 -6.42
N GLY A 31 -9.56 -13.00 -5.48
CA GLY A 31 -9.29 -11.59 -5.70
C GLY A 31 -7.81 -11.27 -5.83
N SER A 32 -7.51 -10.28 -6.66
CA SER A 32 -6.20 -9.64 -6.73
C SER A 32 -6.34 -8.13 -6.87
N VAL A 33 -5.36 -7.40 -6.34
CA VAL A 33 -5.28 -5.94 -6.45
C VAL A 33 -3.94 -5.55 -7.08
N LYS A 34 -3.99 -4.53 -7.94
CA LYS A 34 -2.80 -3.86 -8.47
C LYS A 34 -2.97 -2.35 -8.42
N THR A 35 -1.85 -1.66 -8.37
CA THR A 35 -1.75 -0.21 -8.50
C THR A 35 -1.08 0.12 -9.81
N ILE A 36 -1.60 1.15 -10.49
CA ILE A 36 -0.91 1.80 -11.60
C ILE A 36 -0.61 3.23 -11.13
N THR A 37 0.64 3.47 -10.74
CA THR A 37 1.12 4.82 -10.46
C THR A 37 1.55 5.47 -11.77
N THR A 38 1.07 6.66 -12.06
CA THR A 38 1.35 7.41 -13.30
C THR A 38 2.00 8.76 -12.98
N THR A 39 2.82 9.26 -13.88
CA THR A 39 3.37 10.62 -13.85
C THR A 39 3.47 11.16 -15.28
N TYR A 40 3.06 12.41 -15.46
CA TYR A 40 3.20 13.20 -16.69
C TYR A 40 4.43 14.13 -16.64
N PHE A 41 5.15 14.15 -15.51
CA PHE A 41 6.47 14.76 -15.47
C PHE A 41 7.41 14.01 -16.40
N ASP A 42 8.12 14.76 -17.25
CA ASP A 42 9.13 14.20 -18.16
C ASP A 42 10.32 13.66 -17.36
N LEU A 43 10.28 12.36 -17.04
CA LEU A 43 11.36 11.70 -16.33
C LEU A 43 12.65 11.63 -17.16
N ASN A 44 12.58 11.67 -18.50
CA ASN A 44 13.78 11.70 -19.36
C ASN A 44 14.55 13.02 -19.24
N SER A 45 13.91 14.08 -18.73
CA SER A 45 14.59 15.36 -18.43
C SER A 45 15.46 15.33 -17.17
N LEU A 46 15.37 14.27 -16.35
CA LEU A 46 16.17 14.12 -15.12
C LEU A 46 17.61 13.71 -15.41
N PRO A 47 18.55 13.89 -14.46
CA PRO A 47 19.88 13.30 -14.56
C PRO A 47 19.81 11.78 -14.77
N GLU A 48 20.70 11.24 -15.60
CA GLU A 48 20.71 9.82 -16.00
C GLU A 48 20.64 8.86 -14.81
N GLU A 49 21.36 9.16 -13.73
CA GLU A 49 21.33 8.38 -12.48
C GLU A 49 19.91 8.27 -11.89
N ALA A 50 19.13 9.34 -11.94
CA ALA A 50 17.75 9.35 -11.47
C ALA A 50 16.84 8.56 -12.42
N VAL A 51 17.01 8.70 -13.73
CA VAL A 51 16.28 7.92 -14.75
C VAL A 51 16.49 6.42 -14.52
N GLN A 52 17.73 6.01 -14.27
CA GLN A 52 18.05 4.61 -13.99
C GLN A 52 17.47 4.12 -12.66
N MET A 53 17.43 4.96 -11.62
CA MET A 53 16.73 4.62 -10.38
C MET A 53 15.24 4.35 -10.63
N TYR A 54 14.56 5.22 -11.39
CA TYR A 54 13.15 5.01 -11.77
C TYR A 54 12.94 3.67 -12.48
N LYS A 55 13.76 3.39 -13.51
CA LYS A 55 13.72 2.11 -14.24
C LYS A 55 13.95 0.91 -13.32
N SER A 56 14.96 0.97 -12.44
CA SER A 56 15.27 -0.10 -11.49
C SER A 56 14.16 -0.31 -10.44
N SER A 57 13.39 0.73 -10.15
CA SER A 57 12.20 0.70 -9.29
C SER A 57 10.93 0.26 -10.02
N GLY A 58 11.04 -0.24 -11.25
CA GLY A 58 9.94 -0.80 -12.02
C GLY A 58 9.11 0.23 -12.79
N TRP A 59 9.59 1.47 -12.92
CA TRP A 59 8.94 2.45 -13.78
C TRP A 59 9.26 2.17 -15.25
N ILE A 60 8.22 2.23 -16.06
CA ILE A 60 8.29 2.30 -17.51
C ILE A 60 8.24 3.78 -17.86
N ILE A 61 9.27 4.25 -18.55
CA ILE A 61 9.43 5.64 -18.94
C ILE A 61 9.10 5.74 -20.43
N ASP A 62 8.14 6.59 -20.74
CA ASP A 62 7.64 6.87 -22.10
C ASP A 62 7.62 8.39 -22.31
N ASP A 63 7.48 8.81 -23.57
CA ASP A 63 7.52 10.21 -23.98
C ASP A 63 6.25 10.98 -23.53
N ASP A 64 5.09 10.30 -23.50
CA ASP A 64 3.81 10.93 -23.14
C ASP A 64 3.53 10.91 -21.63
N TYR A 65 3.75 9.75 -20.99
CA TYR A 65 3.62 9.58 -19.55
C TYR A 65 4.40 8.35 -19.09
N SER A 66 4.95 8.42 -17.88
CA SER A 66 5.63 7.29 -17.26
C SER A 66 4.72 6.61 -16.23
N TYR A 67 4.88 5.30 -16.04
CA TYR A 67 4.05 4.56 -15.10
C TYR A 67 4.77 3.39 -14.44
N ARG A 68 4.27 2.97 -13.28
CA ARG A 68 4.69 1.77 -12.57
C ARG A 68 3.46 0.94 -12.21
N VAL A 69 3.51 -0.35 -12.53
CA VAL A 69 2.53 -1.32 -12.04
C VAL A 69 3.10 -1.99 -10.79
N SER A 70 2.32 -2.03 -9.71
CA SER A 70 2.74 -2.64 -8.44
C SER A 70 1.62 -3.49 -7.87
N LYS A 71 1.98 -4.51 -7.09
CA LYS A 71 1.04 -5.29 -6.29
C LYS A 71 1.28 -4.94 -4.83
N PRO A 72 0.31 -4.34 -4.12
CA PRO A 72 0.49 -4.06 -2.70
C PRO A 72 0.70 -5.36 -1.95
N SER A 73 1.63 -5.34 -1.01
CA SER A 73 1.87 -6.45 -0.08
C SER A 73 1.29 -6.19 1.31
N LYS A 74 0.70 -5.00 1.52
CA LYS A 74 0.21 -4.53 2.81
C LYS A 74 -1.08 -3.74 2.68
N GLY A 75 -1.91 -3.81 3.71
CA GLY A 75 -3.10 -2.99 3.84
C GLY A 75 -4.37 -3.81 3.69
N GLU A 76 -5.47 -3.08 3.59
CA GLU A 76 -6.83 -3.61 3.64
C GLU A 76 -7.65 -2.94 2.53
N LEU A 77 -8.73 -3.60 2.15
CA LEU A 77 -9.81 -3.09 1.30
C LEU A 77 -11.14 -3.29 2.03
N TRP A 78 -12.13 -2.48 1.68
CA TRP A 78 -13.51 -2.70 2.09
C TRP A 78 -14.23 -3.41 0.95
N ILE A 79 -14.57 -4.68 1.14
CA ILE A 79 -15.25 -5.52 0.14
C ILE A 79 -16.66 -5.80 0.65
N ASP A 80 -17.66 -5.32 -0.09
CA ASP A 80 -19.08 -5.42 0.26
C ASP A 80 -19.40 -4.88 1.66
N GLY A 81 -18.62 -3.89 2.12
CA GLY A 81 -18.76 -3.28 3.45
C GLY A 81 -17.92 -3.93 4.56
N ASP A 82 -17.25 -5.05 4.29
CA ASP A 82 -16.39 -5.74 5.26
C ASP A 82 -14.89 -5.48 4.99
N VAL A 83 -14.12 -5.33 6.06
CA VAL A 83 -12.67 -5.18 5.96
C VAL A 83 -12.01 -6.49 5.54
N THR A 84 -11.22 -6.44 4.47
CA THR A 84 -10.49 -7.57 3.91
C THR A 84 -9.01 -7.24 3.81
N SER A 85 -8.16 -8.05 4.47
CA SER A 85 -6.70 -7.90 4.40
C SER A 85 -6.16 -8.37 3.06
N ILE A 86 -5.13 -7.68 2.57
CA ILE A 86 -4.37 -8.09 1.38
C ILE A 86 -3.17 -8.95 1.80
N ASN A 87 -2.98 -10.07 1.10
CA ASN A 87 -1.84 -10.95 1.24
C ASN A 87 -0.57 -10.31 0.63
N ASN A 88 0.60 -10.84 1.00
CA ASN A 88 1.89 -10.30 0.55
C ASN A 88 2.11 -10.28 -0.97
N ASP A 89 1.32 -11.03 -1.74
CA ASP A 89 1.36 -11.13 -3.20
C ASP A 89 0.30 -10.26 -3.90
N GLY A 90 -0.44 -9.44 -3.16
CA GLY A 90 -1.54 -8.62 -3.67
C GLY A 90 -2.85 -9.38 -3.88
N THR A 91 -2.97 -10.61 -3.38
CA THR A 91 -4.23 -11.36 -3.42
C THR A 91 -5.08 -11.12 -2.17
N PHE A 92 -6.37 -11.44 -2.27
CA PHE A 92 -7.29 -11.43 -1.14
C PHE A 92 -8.39 -12.49 -1.30
N PHE A 93 -8.97 -12.89 -0.17
CA PHE A 93 -10.07 -13.83 -0.13
C PHE A 93 -11.40 -13.13 -0.36
N VAL A 94 -12.26 -13.76 -1.16
CA VAL A 94 -13.64 -13.31 -1.38
C VAL A 94 -14.50 -14.51 -1.76
N ASN A 95 -15.81 -14.43 -1.52
CA ASN A 95 -16.72 -15.52 -1.85
C ASN A 95 -16.66 -15.84 -3.37
N PRO A 96 -16.22 -17.07 -3.76
CA PRO A 96 -16.07 -17.47 -5.15
C PRO A 96 -17.40 -17.62 -5.89
N GLU A 97 -18.55 -17.56 -5.21
CA GLU A 97 -19.87 -17.69 -5.84
C GLU A 97 -20.44 -16.36 -6.34
N LYS A 98 -19.89 -15.21 -5.90
CA LYS A 98 -20.39 -13.89 -6.33
C LYS A 98 -19.98 -13.56 -7.76
N ASP A 99 -20.85 -12.93 -8.54
CA ASP A 99 -20.49 -12.44 -9.89
C ASP A 99 -19.83 -11.06 -9.88
N PHE A 100 -20.06 -10.28 -8.82
CA PHE A 100 -19.46 -8.97 -8.60
C PHE A 100 -19.21 -8.74 -7.11
N ILE A 101 -18.33 -7.79 -6.83
CA ILE A 101 -18.03 -7.28 -5.49
C ILE A 101 -17.98 -5.75 -5.54
N ASP A 102 -18.36 -5.09 -4.47
CA ASP A 102 -18.19 -3.65 -4.32
C ASP A 102 -16.94 -3.37 -3.46
N VAL A 103 -15.98 -2.62 -3.99
CA VAL A 103 -14.66 -2.40 -3.37
C VAL A 103 -14.45 -0.92 -3.05
N ALA A 104 -14.11 -0.60 -1.80
CA ALA A 104 -13.70 0.75 -1.37
C ALA A 104 -12.32 0.72 -0.69
N LEU A 105 -11.60 1.85 -0.74
CA LEU A 105 -10.28 2.01 -0.12
C LEU A 105 -10.35 2.38 1.36
N GLU A 106 -11.47 2.98 1.77
CA GLU A 106 -11.71 3.43 3.14
C GLU A 106 -13.16 3.18 3.53
N LYS A 107 -13.41 3.19 4.84
CA LYS A 107 -14.73 2.97 5.40
C LYS A 107 -15.66 4.09 4.91
N ASP A 108 -16.84 3.72 4.42
CA ASP A 108 -17.86 4.64 3.92
C ASP A 108 -17.39 5.53 2.75
N GLY A 109 -16.26 5.19 2.11
CA GLY A 109 -15.77 5.85 0.91
C GLY A 109 -16.47 5.38 -0.36
N ASP A 110 -16.16 6.04 -1.48
CA ASP A 110 -16.69 5.65 -2.78
C ASP A 110 -16.29 4.21 -3.12
N SER A 111 -17.30 3.41 -3.47
CA SER A 111 -17.10 2.03 -3.89
C SER A 111 -17.09 1.92 -5.42
N GLN A 112 -16.23 1.04 -5.92
CA GLN A 112 -16.23 0.59 -7.30
C GLN A 112 -16.80 -0.83 -7.39
N ARG A 113 -17.67 -1.07 -8.35
CA ARG A 113 -18.15 -2.42 -8.64
C ARG A 113 -17.16 -3.16 -9.53
N VAL A 114 -16.68 -4.30 -9.07
CA VAL A 114 -15.73 -5.15 -9.79
C VAL A 114 -16.41 -6.47 -10.14
N TYR A 115 -16.48 -6.77 -11.44
CA TYR A 115 -17.06 -8.01 -11.95
C TYR A 115 -16.01 -9.11 -12.01
N LYS A 116 -16.45 -10.34 -11.80
CA LYS A 116 -15.61 -11.52 -11.99
C LYS A 116 -15.27 -11.66 -13.47
N SER A 117 -13.99 -11.85 -13.76
CA SER A 117 -13.51 -12.16 -15.11
C SER A 117 -13.96 -13.54 -15.58
N GLU A 118 -13.85 -13.81 -16.89
CA GLU A 118 -14.09 -15.14 -17.46
C GLU A 118 -13.21 -16.24 -16.83
N SER A 119 -12.03 -15.87 -16.33
CA SER A 119 -11.12 -16.77 -15.60
C SER A 119 -11.57 -17.11 -14.17
N GLY A 120 -12.71 -16.55 -13.75
CA GLY A 120 -13.27 -16.73 -12.42
C GLY A 120 -12.67 -15.82 -11.35
N LYS A 121 -11.82 -14.85 -11.71
CA LYS A 121 -11.08 -13.99 -10.76
C LYS A 121 -11.58 -12.55 -10.74
N PHE A 122 -11.47 -11.90 -9.59
CA PHE A 122 -11.66 -10.46 -9.44
C PHE A 122 -10.31 -9.74 -9.53
N GLU A 123 -10.26 -8.65 -10.31
CA GLU A 123 -9.06 -7.82 -10.44
C GLU A 123 -9.40 -6.36 -10.14
N VAL A 124 -8.88 -5.88 -9.01
CA VAL A 124 -9.04 -4.50 -8.55
C VAL A 124 -7.85 -3.70 -9.06
N THR A 125 -8.11 -2.64 -9.82
CA THR A 125 -7.06 -1.72 -10.29
C THR A 125 -7.22 -0.36 -9.64
N GLN A 126 -6.23 0.05 -8.85
CA GLN A 126 -6.14 1.41 -8.35
C GLN A 126 -5.22 2.23 -9.24
N VAL A 127 -5.71 3.36 -9.76
CA VAL A 127 -4.86 4.32 -10.47
C VAL A 127 -4.48 5.44 -9.51
N VAL A 128 -3.18 5.75 -9.44
CA VAL A 128 -2.64 6.86 -8.65
C VAL A 128 -1.88 7.79 -9.58
N ASN A 129 -2.24 9.07 -9.60
CA ASN A 129 -1.47 10.10 -10.28
C ASN A 129 -0.47 10.73 -9.31
N LEU A 130 0.82 10.61 -9.61
CA LEU A 130 1.91 11.06 -8.74
C LEU A 130 1.89 12.57 -8.54
N GLU A 131 1.57 13.34 -9.58
CA GLU A 131 1.50 14.79 -9.46
C GLU A 131 0.40 15.22 -8.50
N SER A 132 -0.78 14.62 -8.62
CA SER A 132 -1.92 14.89 -7.73
C SER A 132 -1.59 14.50 -6.29
N LEU A 133 -0.85 13.40 -6.09
CA LEU A 133 -0.35 13.00 -4.78
C LEU A 133 0.64 14.04 -4.24
N MET A 134 1.59 14.49 -5.05
CA MET A 134 2.57 15.50 -4.66
C MET A 134 1.92 16.87 -4.39
N ASP A 135 0.91 17.27 -5.15
CA ASP A 135 0.15 18.50 -4.92
C ASP A 135 -0.57 18.46 -3.57
N ARG A 136 -1.21 17.33 -3.27
CA ARG A 136 -1.85 17.12 -1.97
C ARG A 136 -0.84 17.20 -0.84
N MET A 137 0.34 16.60 -1.04
CA MET A 137 1.43 16.72 -0.08
C MET A 137 1.91 18.16 0.09
N ASP A 138 1.89 18.95 -0.98
CA ASP A 138 2.30 20.36 -0.96
C ASP A 138 1.26 21.29 -0.30
N MET A 139 -0.03 21.03 -0.52
CA MET A 139 -1.12 21.77 0.11
C MET A 139 -1.10 21.62 1.63
N ALA A 140 -0.78 20.44 2.15
CA ALA A 140 -0.71 20.21 3.58
C ALA A 140 0.44 21.00 4.23
N ASP A 141 1.62 21.09 3.60
CA ASP A 141 2.71 21.94 4.11
C ASP A 141 2.32 23.42 4.09
N ALA A 142 1.65 23.87 3.02
CA ALA A 142 1.15 25.24 2.91
C ALA A 142 0.07 25.56 3.95
N MET A 143 -0.84 24.63 4.23
CA MET A 143 -1.88 24.79 5.25
C MET A 143 -1.28 24.81 6.66
N GLN A 144 -0.30 23.93 6.94
CA GLN A 144 0.41 23.92 8.22
C GLN A 144 1.20 25.23 8.44
N LYS A 145 1.76 25.84 7.40
CA LYS A 145 2.34 27.19 7.45
C LYS A 145 1.31 28.28 7.78
N ARG A 146 0.09 28.20 7.26
CA ARG A 146 -1.00 29.15 7.57
C ARG A 146 -1.50 29.06 9.02
N PHE A 147 -1.41 27.88 9.65
CA PHE A 147 -1.70 27.74 11.08
C PHE A 147 -0.58 28.27 11.99
N LYS A 148 0.65 28.51 11.48
CA LYS A 148 1.71 29.20 12.25
C LYS A 148 1.39 30.68 12.52
N SER A 149 0.50 31.32 11.74
CA SER A 149 0.15 32.74 11.92
C SER A 149 -1.02 33.00 12.87
N ALA A 150 -1.69 31.95 13.37
CA ALA A 150 -2.69 32.06 14.42
C ALA A 150 -2.06 31.59 15.75
N ASN A 151 -2.07 32.43 16.78
CA ASN A 151 -1.44 32.20 18.10
C ASN A 151 -1.83 30.85 18.74
N VAL A 152 -1.12 29.77 18.37
CA VAL A 152 -1.09 28.48 19.07
C VAL A 152 0.36 28.18 19.38
N SER A 153 0.86 28.79 20.46
CA SER A 153 2.26 28.75 20.91
C SER A 153 2.71 27.39 21.48
N MET A 154 2.08 26.28 21.09
CA MET A 154 2.40 24.95 21.62
C MET A 154 2.44 23.82 20.57
N LEU A 155 2.41 24.13 19.26
CA LEU A 155 2.49 23.12 18.20
C LEU A 155 3.76 23.28 17.34
N ARG A 156 4.80 22.54 17.77
CA ARG A 156 6.00 22.09 17.03
C ARG A 156 7.06 23.15 16.68
N ALA A 157 7.86 23.54 17.68
CA ALA A 157 9.25 23.94 17.45
C ALA A 157 9.98 22.80 16.71
N GLY A 158 10.46 23.04 15.48
CA GLY A 158 11.23 22.06 14.70
C GLY A 158 10.66 21.64 13.33
N HIS A 159 9.52 22.17 12.89
CA HIS A 159 9.02 21.90 11.52
C HIS A 159 9.78 22.73 10.47
N LYS A 160 10.74 22.08 9.82
CA LYS A 160 11.40 22.52 8.58
C LYS A 160 10.38 22.47 7.42
N GLY A 161 10.52 23.36 6.45
CA GLY A 161 9.65 23.43 5.27
C GLY A 161 10.43 23.29 3.97
N TYR A 162 9.80 23.69 2.86
CA TYR A 162 10.49 23.69 1.56
C TYR A 162 11.82 24.42 1.58
N TYR A 163 12.79 23.84 0.88
CA TYR A 163 14.17 24.31 0.74
C TYR A 163 15.01 24.22 2.03
N ASP A 164 14.43 23.76 3.14
CA ASP A 164 15.20 23.46 4.34
C ASP A 164 15.89 22.10 4.20
N LYS A 165 17.13 22.03 4.69
CA LYS A 165 17.91 20.80 4.79
C LYS A 165 17.56 20.04 6.06
N TYR A 166 17.21 18.76 5.95
CA TYR A 166 16.89 17.88 7.06
C TYR A 166 18.11 17.09 7.54
N ASN A 167 18.13 16.78 8.83
CA ASN A 167 19.11 15.92 9.48
C ASN A 167 18.41 14.67 10.02
N VAL A 168 19.14 13.57 10.12
CA VAL A 168 18.60 12.31 10.66
C VAL A 168 18.00 12.54 12.04
N GLY A 169 16.76 12.07 12.24
CA GLY A 169 16.01 12.25 13.48
C GLY A 169 15.11 13.49 13.51
N ASP A 170 15.21 14.38 12.52
CA ASP A 170 14.29 15.50 12.38
C ASP A 170 12.85 15.02 12.22
N TRP A 171 11.92 15.82 12.73
CA TRP A 171 10.52 15.58 12.49
C TRP A 171 10.20 15.84 11.02
N VAL A 172 9.55 14.88 10.38
CA VAL A 172 8.95 15.04 9.05
C VAL A 172 7.51 14.58 9.10
N HIS A 173 6.70 15.11 8.21
CA HIS A 173 5.36 14.58 8.02
C HIS A 173 5.34 13.44 6.99
N CYS A 174 6.07 13.52 5.87
CA CYS A 174 6.32 12.38 4.99
C CYS A 174 7.75 12.39 4.48
N ASN A 175 8.38 11.22 4.53
CA ASN A 175 9.69 10.93 3.95
C ASN A 175 9.55 10.75 2.42
N ARG A 176 9.01 11.77 1.73
CA ARG A 176 8.92 11.79 0.25
C ARG A 176 10.22 12.23 -0.43
N PHE A 177 11.20 12.64 0.35
CA PHE A 177 12.43 13.25 -0.14
C PHE A 177 13.67 12.56 0.43
N ASN A 178 13.52 11.37 0.98
CA ASN A 178 14.62 10.58 1.54
C ASN A 178 15.12 9.46 0.62
N GLY A 179 14.84 9.56 -0.70
CA GLY A 179 15.39 8.64 -1.68
C GLY A 179 16.93 8.67 -1.70
N PRO A 180 17.59 7.66 -2.30
CA PRO A 180 19.05 7.49 -2.24
C PRO A 180 19.85 8.69 -2.79
N ALA A 181 19.33 9.38 -3.81
CA ALA A 181 19.99 10.54 -4.41
C ALA A 181 19.64 11.88 -3.73
N THR A 182 19.06 11.84 -2.54
CA THR A 182 18.67 13.05 -1.82
C THR A 182 19.86 13.90 -1.39
N ASP A 183 19.68 15.21 -1.50
CA ASP A 183 20.53 16.24 -0.88
C ASP A 183 20.05 16.64 0.52
N ASP A 184 19.10 15.88 1.08
CA ASP A 184 18.34 16.11 2.31
C ASP A 184 17.43 17.34 2.28
N VAL A 185 17.15 17.91 1.11
CA VAL A 185 16.30 19.10 1.00
C VAL A 185 14.90 18.70 0.56
N HIS A 186 13.89 19.24 1.26
CA HIS A 186 12.50 19.05 0.87
C HIS A 186 12.13 20.08 -0.21
N TYR A 187 11.97 19.65 -1.45
CA TYR A 187 11.56 20.51 -2.57
C TYR A 187 10.06 20.41 -2.86
N PRO A 188 9.41 21.48 -3.35
CA PRO A 188 8.03 21.42 -3.85
C PRO A 188 7.96 20.66 -5.18
N LYS A 189 6.77 20.15 -5.53
CA LYS A 189 6.55 19.38 -6.78
C LYS A 189 7.05 20.11 -8.03
N THR A 190 6.94 21.44 -8.06
CA THR A 190 7.36 22.27 -9.19
C THR A 190 8.87 22.25 -9.45
N HIS A 191 9.67 21.71 -8.54
CA HIS A 191 11.12 21.63 -8.68
C HIS A 191 11.55 20.20 -9.00
N TRP A 192 12.34 20.00 -10.07
CA TRP A 192 12.76 18.67 -10.56
C TRP A 192 13.40 17.78 -9.48
N ARG A 193 14.17 18.37 -8.54
CA ARG A 193 14.73 17.63 -7.38
C ARG A 193 13.68 16.93 -6.52
N ALA A 194 12.42 17.37 -6.52
CA ALA A 194 11.36 16.67 -5.81
C ALA A 194 11.14 15.25 -6.36
N TYR A 195 11.27 15.07 -7.69
CA TYR A 195 11.17 13.76 -8.34
C TYR A 195 12.42 12.91 -8.08
N VAL A 196 13.61 13.51 -8.15
CA VAL A 196 14.88 12.82 -7.82
C VAL A 196 14.91 12.35 -6.37
N ASN A 197 14.43 13.17 -5.43
CA ASN A 197 14.42 12.80 -4.01
C ASN A 197 13.25 11.84 -3.68
N PHE A 198 12.26 11.71 -4.56
CA PHE A 198 11.08 10.85 -4.37
C PHE A 198 11.33 9.39 -4.74
N VAL A 199 12.02 9.12 -5.85
CA VAL A 199 12.25 7.73 -6.27
C VAL A 199 12.99 6.95 -5.18
N GLN A 200 12.48 5.77 -4.83
CA GLN A 200 12.95 4.94 -3.72
C GLN A 200 12.95 5.61 -2.33
N SER A 201 12.25 6.74 -2.18
CA SER A 201 11.95 7.28 -0.86
C SER A 201 10.94 6.37 -0.14
N ASP A 202 10.77 6.55 1.16
CA ASP A 202 9.78 5.78 1.92
C ASP A 202 8.37 5.94 1.39
N CYS A 203 7.98 7.16 1.00
CA CYS A 203 6.66 7.41 0.45
C CYS A 203 6.51 6.76 -0.95
N ASP A 204 7.55 6.65 -1.78
CA ASP A 204 7.52 5.88 -3.03
C ASP A 204 7.37 4.36 -2.79
N ILE A 205 8.20 3.81 -1.90
CA ILE A 205 8.18 2.39 -1.54
C ILE A 205 6.83 2.02 -0.91
N ALA A 206 6.29 2.87 -0.03
CA ALA A 206 5.00 2.63 0.59
C ALA A 206 3.85 2.72 -0.42
N LEU A 207 3.93 3.65 -1.39
CA LEU A 207 2.94 3.75 -2.46
C LEU A 207 2.88 2.49 -3.32
N ALA A 208 4.04 1.88 -3.61
CA ALA A 208 4.11 0.61 -4.32
C ALA A 208 3.54 -0.57 -3.51
N ASN A 209 3.70 -0.53 -2.19
CA ASN A 209 3.50 -1.69 -1.33
C ASN A 209 2.23 -1.66 -0.47
N SER A 210 1.56 -0.52 -0.31
CA SER A 210 0.44 -0.40 0.63
C SER A 210 -0.74 0.40 0.14
N THR A 211 -1.93 -0.18 0.33
CA THR A 211 -3.21 0.48 0.04
C THR A 211 -3.46 1.71 0.91
N LYS A 212 -2.91 1.72 2.13
CA LYS A 212 -3.06 2.83 3.09
C LYS A 212 -2.36 4.11 2.61
N CYS A 213 -1.28 3.96 1.82
CA CYS A 213 -0.52 5.09 1.27
C CYS A 213 -1.03 5.56 -0.10
N TRP A 214 -2.12 5.01 -0.62
CA TRP A 214 -2.80 5.56 -1.79
C TRP A 214 -3.79 6.67 -1.41
N GLY A 215 -4.31 6.61 -0.19
CA GLY A 215 -5.38 7.47 0.31
C GLY A 215 -4.91 8.87 0.72
N TRP A 216 -5.89 9.78 0.84
CA TRP A 216 -5.69 11.18 1.23
C TRP A 216 -4.93 11.32 2.56
N SER A 217 -5.19 10.46 3.53
CA SER A 217 -4.75 10.68 4.92
C SER A 217 -3.24 10.45 5.13
N TYR A 218 -2.64 9.38 4.61
CA TYR A 218 -1.28 8.96 5.00
C TYR A 218 -0.13 9.65 4.26
N CYS A 219 -0.36 10.16 3.04
CA CYS A 219 0.64 10.89 2.27
C CYS A 219 0.59 12.38 2.58
N ASN A 220 1.17 12.75 3.71
CA ASN A 220 1.34 14.14 4.13
C ASN A 220 0.09 14.90 4.61
N GLN A 221 -1.03 14.25 4.96
CA GLN A 221 -2.25 14.95 5.39
C GLN A 221 -2.75 14.57 6.80
N SER A 222 -3.96 14.01 6.95
CA SER A 222 -4.62 13.76 8.24
C SER A 222 -4.10 12.52 9.00
N GLY A 223 -3.28 11.70 8.36
CA GLY A 223 -2.65 10.52 8.94
C GLY A 223 -1.46 10.86 9.85
N PRO A 224 -0.88 9.85 10.52
CA PRO A 224 0.26 10.05 11.38
C PRO A 224 1.48 10.56 10.59
N ALA A 225 2.25 11.44 11.21
CA ALA A 225 3.53 11.88 10.68
C ALA A 225 4.47 10.67 10.48
N GLY A 226 5.10 10.60 9.31
CA GLY A 226 5.88 9.44 8.88
C GLY A 226 5.05 8.18 8.69
N GLY A 227 3.73 8.29 8.51
CA GLY A 227 2.81 7.15 8.46
C GLY A 227 3.21 6.11 7.41
N CYS A 228 3.58 6.55 6.20
CA CYS A 228 4.04 5.65 5.16
C CYS A 228 5.37 4.95 5.48
N SER A 229 6.29 5.63 6.19
CA SER A 229 7.50 5.00 6.72
C SER A 229 7.17 3.91 7.73
N ILE A 230 6.24 4.16 8.66
CA ILE A 230 5.81 3.18 9.66
C ILE A 230 5.23 1.92 8.99
N ILE A 231 4.40 2.10 7.96
CA ILE A 231 3.77 0.99 7.22
C ILE A 231 4.82 0.07 6.59
N ILE A 232 5.93 0.64 6.10
CA ILE A 232 7.04 -0.14 5.54
C ILE A 232 8.08 -0.57 6.58
N GLY A 233 7.83 -0.33 7.88
CA GLY A 233 8.70 -0.76 8.98
C GLY A 233 9.91 0.14 9.20
N ARG A 234 9.85 1.41 8.80
CA ARG A 234 10.92 2.41 8.92
C ARG A 234 10.58 3.49 9.94
N SER A 235 11.59 4.30 10.26
CA SER A 235 11.45 5.43 11.20
C SER A 235 10.43 6.45 10.70
N SER A 236 9.57 6.94 11.59
CA SER A 236 8.66 8.06 11.29
C SER A 236 9.37 9.42 11.26
N ARG A 237 10.65 9.47 11.63
CA ARG A 237 11.52 10.65 11.54
C ARG A 237 12.35 10.60 10.26
N TYR A 238 12.95 11.73 9.91
CA TYR A 238 13.84 11.79 8.77
C TYR A 238 15.02 10.82 8.94
N HIS A 239 15.34 10.12 7.87
CA HIS A 239 16.49 9.24 7.73
C HIS A 239 16.78 9.09 6.25
N ARG A 240 18.03 8.80 5.87
CA ARG A 240 18.40 8.51 4.47
C ARG A 240 18.17 7.02 4.14
N ASN A 241 17.81 6.75 2.90
CA ASN A 241 17.79 5.41 2.30
C ASN A 241 19.11 5.07 1.62
#